data_AF-M5TEA8-F1
#
_entry.id   AF-M5TEA8-F1
#
_cell.length_a   1.000
_cell.length_b   1.000
_cell.length_c   1.000
_cell.angle_alpha   90.00
_cell.angle_beta   90.00
_cell.angle_gamma   90.00
#
_symmetry.space_group_name_H-M   'P 1'
#
loop_
_entity.id
_entity.type
_entity.pdbx_description
1 polymer ?
#
loop_
_entity_poly.entity_id
_entity_poly.type
_entity_poly.pdbx_seq_one_letter_code
_entity_poly.pdbx_strand_id
1 'polypeptide(L)'
;MSIQFAKRQLALQSLETRQLMAGDMSVQLLPNGTQFDVRITGDNADNAVEVRQLSNEIIQITGLKRDGSITTINGKEKPFIIPQRMLINSSIRTLDSIDIRTGDGGDEVKVRDVVLDNFVFSDLSIDTEGGNRDDSEVVSINNVIVRDDIWITADPTAQSNVRATIISTKVGDDIGIALGAGSDAVTVINSSADDISVRTRGGNDTVNFSTTKVADLLFADLGNGNDSLRTIRSEAGRASFNGGDGFDTLDLRFGGTTNNNFDPIASSASFERSLV
;
A
#
# COMPACT_ATOMS: atom_id res chain seq x y z
N MET A 1 -16.10 -63.45 33.40
CA MET A 1 -15.98 -62.08 33.96
C MET A 1 -15.56 -61.18 32.81
N SER A 2 -16.50 -60.49 32.15
CA SER A 2 -16.24 -59.70 30.94
C SER A 2 -15.93 -58.25 31.31
N ILE A 3 -14.75 -57.76 30.93
CA ILE A 3 -14.33 -56.37 31.16
C ILE A 3 -14.88 -55.53 30.02
N GLN A 4 -15.83 -54.64 30.33
CA GLN A 4 -16.44 -53.71 29.39
C GLN A 4 -15.60 -52.43 29.35
N PHE A 5 -14.84 -52.22 28.27
CA PHE A 5 -14.09 -50.99 28.05
C PHE A 5 -15.05 -49.87 27.64
N ALA A 6 -15.17 -48.84 28.48
CA ALA A 6 -15.91 -47.63 28.16
C ALA A 6 -15.22 -46.89 26.99
N LYS A 7 -15.90 -46.83 25.83
CA LYS A 7 -15.50 -45.96 24.71
C LYS A 7 -15.63 -44.50 25.18
N ARG A 8 -14.49 -43.86 25.49
CA ARG A 8 -14.42 -42.40 25.60
C ARG A 8 -14.48 -41.82 24.18
N GLN A 9 -15.58 -41.16 23.84
CA GLN A 9 -15.65 -40.34 22.63
C GLN A 9 -14.80 -39.10 22.84
N LEU A 10 -13.82 -38.88 21.95
CA LEU A 10 -13.11 -37.62 21.82
C LEU A 10 -14.09 -36.60 21.27
N ALA A 11 -14.57 -35.70 22.12
CA ALA A 11 -15.26 -34.50 21.67
C ALA A 11 -14.21 -33.55 21.12
N LEU A 12 -14.14 -33.43 19.79
CA LEU A 12 -13.43 -32.33 19.15
C LEU A 12 -14.22 -31.06 19.46
N GLN A 13 -13.70 -30.24 20.37
CA GLN A 13 -14.17 -28.87 20.53
C GLN A 13 -14.07 -28.19 19.16
N SER A 14 -15.19 -27.64 18.70
CA SER A 14 -15.23 -26.76 17.53
C SER A 14 -14.15 -25.71 17.71
N LEU A 15 -13.28 -25.56 16.70
CA LEU A 15 -12.40 -24.40 16.60
C LEU A 15 -13.33 -23.18 16.59
N GLU A 16 -13.40 -22.45 17.70
CA GLU A 16 -13.99 -21.11 17.67
C GLU A 16 -13.14 -20.31 16.68
N THR A 17 -13.77 -19.89 15.58
CA THR A 17 -13.22 -18.84 14.73
C THR A 17 -12.89 -17.68 15.64
N ARG A 18 -11.59 -17.42 15.82
CA ARG A 18 -11.13 -16.24 16.55
C ARG A 18 -11.72 -15.03 15.82
N GLN A 19 -12.79 -14.47 16.35
CA GLN A 19 -13.21 -13.14 15.95
C GLN A 19 -12.06 -12.20 16.32
N LEU A 20 -11.66 -11.35 15.38
CA LEU A 20 -10.77 -10.24 15.66
C LEU A 20 -11.40 -9.43 16.79
N MET A 21 -10.61 -9.11 17.82
CA MET A 21 -11.01 -8.14 18.83
C MET A 21 -10.77 -6.75 18.26
N ALA A 22 -11.60 -5.76 18.60
CA ALA A 22 -11.44 -4.39 18.15
C ALA A 22 -9.98 -3.89 18.31
N GLY A 23 -9.38 -3.40 17.23
CA GLY A 23 -7.98 -2.97 17.16
C GLY A 23 -6.99 -4.13 16.95
N ASP A 24 -7.41 -5.28 16.41
CA ASP A 24 -6.53 -6.41 16.10
C ASP A 24 -6.38 -6.61 14.60
N MET A 25 -5.14 -6.80 14.15
CA MET A 25 -4.85 -7.27 12.79
C MET A 25 -4.42 -8.73 12.82
N SER A 26 -5.02 -9.54 11.96
CA SER A 26 -4.54 -10.90 11.70
C SER A 26 -3.40 -10.91 10.69
N VAL A 27 -2.47 -11.84 10.88
CA VAL A 27 -1.42 -12.16 9.89
C VAL A 27 -1.52 -13.62 9.52
N GLN A 28 -1.64 -13.88 8.22
CA GLN A 28 -1.73 -15.22 7.63
C GLN A 28 -0.57 -15.44 6.65
N LEU A 29 -0.01 -16.65 6.68
CA LEU A 29 0.97 -17.10 5.70
C LEU A 29 0.24 -18.01 4.71
N LEU A 30 0.22 -17.63 3.44
CA LEU A 30 -0.54 -18.30 2.38
C LEU A 30 0.43 -19.07 1.47
N PRO A 31 0.57 -20.39 1.61
CA PRO A 31 1.53 -21.15 0.82
C PRO A 31 1.06 -21.28 -0.64
N ASN A 32 1.90 -20.92 -1.60
CA ASN A 32 1.66 -21.05 -3.03
C ASN A 32 2.86 -21.72 -3.71
N GLY A 33 2.75 -22.97 -4.17
CA GLY A 33 3.86 -23.64 -4.89
C GLY A 33 5.17 -23.77 -4.08
N THR A 34 6.23 -23.06 -4.47
CA THR A 34 7.52 -22.95 -3.74
C THR A 34 7.65 -21.64 -2.95
N GLN A 35 6.56 -20.91 -2.81
CA GLN A 35 6.47 -19.56 -2.28
C GLN A 35 5.45 -19.52 -1.14
N PHE A 36 5.40 -18.39 -0.45
CA PHE A 36 4.26 -18.02 0.38
C PHE A 36 4.05 -16.50 0.36
N ASP A 37 2.79 -16.11 0.46
CA ASP A 37 2.40 -14.71 0.61
C ASP A 37 2.10 -14.41 2.07
N VAL A 38 2.24 -13.14 2.44
CA VAL A 38 1.81 -12.63 3.75
C VAL A 38 0.56 -11.82 3.54
N ARG A 39 -0.55 -12.25 4.15
CA ARG A 39 -1.77 -11.46 4.24
C ARG A 39 -1.92 -10.87 5.63
N ILE A 40 -2.07 -9.55 5.70
CA ILE A 40 -2.41 -8.80 6.90
C ILE A 40 -3.84 -8.30 6.73
N THR A 41 -4.71 -8.56 7.69
CA THR A 41 -6.13 -8.15 7.62
C THR A 41 -6.54 -7.53 8.93
N GLY A 42 -6.91 -6.26 8.89
CA GLY A 42 -7.47 -5.52 10.00
C GLY A 42 -8.94 -5.78 10.25
N ASP A 43 -9.49 -5.08 11.22
CA ASP A 43 -10.90 -5.16 11.62
C ASP A 43 -11.65 -3.87 11.27
N ASN A 44 -12.73 -3.56 11.98
CA ASN A 44 -13.53 -2.36 11.71
C ASN A 44 -13.17 -1.19 12.65
N ALA A 45 -12.00 -1.24 13.30
CA ALA A 45 -11.50 -0.19 14.18
C ALA A 45 -10.20 0.37 13.60
N ASP A 46 -9.82 1.58 14.05
CA ASP A 46 -8.58 2.20 13.60
C ASP A 46 -7.37 1.30 13.90
N ASN A 47 -6.74 0.80 12.84
CA ASN A 47 -5.59 -0.08 12.89
C ASN A 47 -4.34 0.67 12.45
N ALA A 48 -3.21 0.38 13.08
CA ALA A 48 -1.93 0.88 12.63
C ALA A 48 -0.88 -0.22 12.65
N VAL A 49 -0.17 -0.41 11.54
CA VAL A 49 0.81 -1.49 11.37
C VAL A 49 2.07 -1.01 10.68
N GLU A 50 3.21 -1.50 11.15
CA GLU A 50 4.49 -1.41 10.47
C GLU A 50 4.95 -2.80 10.02
N VAL A 51 5.21 -2.93 8.72
CA VAL A 51 5.92 -4.05 8.12
C VAL A 51 7.34 -3.60 7.83
N ARG A 52 8.32 -4.22 8.48
CA ARG A 52 9.72 -3.84 8.35
C ARG A 52 10.62 -5.05 8.17
N GLN A 53 11.55 -4.97 7.24
CA GLN A 53 12.62 -5.95 7.14
C GLN A 53 13.76 -5.58 8.10
N LEU A 54 14.11 -6.49 9.02
CA LEU A 54 15.20 -6.28 9.99
C LEU A 54 16.55 -6.78 9.47
N SER A 55 16.51 -7.77 8.59
CA SER A 55 17.67 -8.35 7.91
C SER A 55 17.21 -9.03 6.62
N ASN A 56 18.15 -9.49 5.80
CA ASN A 56 17.87 -10.23 4.56
C ASN A 56 17.03 -11.51 4.75
N GLU A 57 16.78 -11.94 5.99
CA GLU A 57 16.07 -13.17 6.28
C GLU A 57 14.80 -12.95 7.11
N ILE A 58 14.53 -11.74 7.60
CA ILE A 58 13.49 -11.52 8.62
C ILE A 58 12.65 -10.29 8.30
N ILE A 59 11.33 -10.52 8.17
CA ILE A 59 10.29 -9.48 8.25
C ILE A 59 9.73 -9.46 9.67
N GLN A 60 9.52 -8.25 10.19
CA GLN A 60 8.81 -7.97 11.42
C GLN A 60 7.52 -7.21 11.10
N ILE A 61 6.42 -7.64 11.69
CA ILE A 61 5.13 -6.95 11.64
C ILE A 61 4.82 -6.48 13.07
N THR A 62 4.67 -5.17 13.24
CA THR A 62 4.44 -4.55 14.54
C THR A 62 3.16 -3.75 14.49
N GLY A 63 2.26 -4.00 15.44
CA GLY A 63 1.12 -3.12 15.65
C GLY A 63 1.58 -1.81 16.32
N LEU A 64 1.10 -0.69 15.80
CA LEU A 64 1.43 0.65 16.24
C LEU A 64 0.31 1.22 17.12
N LYS A 65 0.58 2.36 17.74
CA LYS A 65 -0.43 3.08 18.51
C LYS A 65 -1.26 3.97 17.57
N ARG A 66 -2.58 3.83 17.61
CA ARG A 66 -3.58 4.65 16.92
C ARG A 66 -4.70 4.99 17.90
N ASP A 67 -5.11 6.26 17.93
CA ASP A 67 -6.22 6.74 18.77
C ASP A 67 -6.19 6.32 20.25
N GLY A 68 -4.97 6.26 20.81
CA GLY A 68 -4.76 5.96 22.23
C GLY A 68 -4.56 4.49 22.54
N SER A 69 -4.85 3.58 21.61
CA SER A 69 -4.73 2.12 21.76
C SER A 69 -3.63 1.56 20.87
N ILE A 70 -2.99 0.46 21.30
CA ILE A 70 -2.06 -0.27 20.43
C ILE A 70 -2.86 -1.25 19.58
N THR A 71 -2.63 -1.25 18.28
CA THR A 71 -3.12 -2.31 17.41
C THR A 71 -2.41 -3.60 17.78
N THR A 72 -3.13 -4.68 18.03
CA THR A 72 -2.52 -5.98 18.28
C THR A 72 -2.32 -6.74 16.99
N ILE A 73 -1.34 -7.65 16.96
CA ILE A 73 -1.09 -8.55 15.85
C ILE A 73 -1.38 -9.98 16.30
N ASN A 74 -2.39 -10.61 15.69
CA ASN A 74 -2.90 -11.93 16.08
C ASN A 74 -3.22 -12.00 17.60
N GLY A 75 -3.85 -10.95 18.13
CA GLY A 75 -4.25 -10.78 19.52
C GLY A 75 -3.09 -10.49 20.49
N LYS A 76 -1.92 -10.04 20.00
CA LYS A 76 -0.73 -9.78 20.82
C LYS A 76 -0.11 -8.42 20.52
N GLU A 77 0.37 -7.73 21.55
CA GLU A 77 1.16 -6.49 21.40
C GLU A 77 2.59 -6.74 20.90
N LYS A 78 3.09 -7.98 21.05
CA LYS A 78 4.43 -8.32 20.60
C LYS A 78 4.47 -8.45 19.07
N PRO A 79 5.54 -7.95 18.41
CA PRO A 79 5.68 -8.09 16.97
C PRO A 79 5.63 -9.54 16.51
N PHE A 80 5.05 -9.75 15.33
CA PHE A 80 5.03 -11.03 14.64
C PHE A 80 6.26 -11.11 13.71
N ILE A 81 7.07 -12.17 13.86
CA ILE A 81 8.34 -12.33 13.14
C ILE A 81 8.19 -13.43 12.08
N ILE A 82 8.54 -13.10 10.84
CA ILE A 82 8.41 -13.98 9.68
C ILE A 82 9.80 -14.15 9.05
N PRO A 83 10.37 -15.37 9.07
CA PRO A 83 11.50 -15.69 8.21
C PRO A 83 11.09 -15.57 6.74
N GLN A 84 11.89 -14.89 5.91
CA GLN A 84 11.67 -14.82 4.46
C GLN A 84 11.82 -16.17 3.77
N ARG A 85 12.44 -17.16 4.45
CA ARG A 85 12.52 -18.54 4.01
C ARG A 85 12.13 -19.47 5.14
N MET A 86 11.14 -20.33 4.93
CA MET A 86 10.66 -21.23 5.97
C MET A 86 10.19 -22.59 5.45
N LEU A 87 10.23 -23.58 6.33
CA LEU A 87 9.74 -24.92 6.05
C LEU A 87 8.23 -24.97 6.30
N ILE A 88 7.43 -25.13 5.25
CA ILE A 88 5.97 -25.32 5.33
C ILE A 88 5.63 -26.61 4.60
N ASN A 89 4.95 -27.53 5.29
CA ASN A 89 4.56 -28.84 4.75
C ASN A 89 5.75 -29.60 4.12
N SER A 90 6.87 -29.63 4.84
CA SER A 90 8.11 -30.31 4.43
C SER A 90 8.82 -29.72 3.19
N SER A 91 8.43 -28.53 2.73
CA SER A 91 9.09 -27.82 1.64
C SER A 91 9.58 -26.45 2.08
N ILE A 92 10.79 -26.06 1.66
CA ILE A 92 11.28 -24.70 1.87
C ILE A 92 10.51 -23.78 0.93
N ARG A 93 9.94 -22.72 1.48
CA ARG A 93 9.24 -21.68 0.74
C ARG A 93 9.88 -20.33 1.03
N THR A 94 9.86 -19.46 0.03
CA THR A 94 10.36 -18.09 0.14
C THR A 94 9.20 -17.10 0.06
N LEU A 95 9.31 -15.98 0.77
CA LEU A 95 8.36 -14.88 0.70
C LEU A 95 8.27 -14.37 -0.75
N ASP A 96 7.04 -14.20 -1.22
CA ASP A 96 6.75 -13.63 -2.53
C ASP A 96 6.09 -12.27 -2.39
N SER A 97 4.80 -12.23 -2.04
CA SER A 97 4.04 -10.98 -1.96
C SER A 97 3.59 -10.62 -0.54
N ILE A 98 3.31 -9.34 -0.33
CA ILE A 98 2.67 -8.82 0.89
C ILE A 98 1.38 -8.13 0.50
N ASP A 99 0.28 -8.55 1.14
CA ASP A 99 -1.08 -8.09 0.89
C ASP A 99 -1.66 -7.59 2.22
N ILE A 100 -1.89 -6.28 2.31
CA ILE A 100 -2.37 -5.61 3.53
C ILE A 100 -3.77 -5.09 3.24
N ARG A 101 -4.75 -5.52 4.02
CA ARG A 101 -6.10 -4.96 4.02
C ARG A 101 -6.40 -4.41 5.41
N THR A 102 -6.74 -3.13 5.52
CA THR A 102 -6.92 -2.53 6.84
C THR A 102 -8.34 -2.62 7.37
N GLY A 103 -9.34 -2.67 6.50
CA GLY A 103 -10.75 -2.78 6.88
C GLY A 103 -11.42 -1.41 7.00
N ASP A 104 -12.39 -1.27 7.90
CA ASP A 104 -13.00 0.04 8.19
C ASP A 104 -12.17 0.78 9.25
N GLY A 105 -12.17 2.11 9.21
CA GLY A 105 -11.58 2.95 10.25
C GLY A 105 -10.43 3.80 9.74
N GLY A 106 -9.94 4.69 10.60
CA GLY A 106 -8.84 5.59 10.29
C GLY A 106 -7.49 4.89 10.41
N ASP A 107 -7.09 4.20 9.35
CA ASP A 107 -5.95 3.28 9.40
C ASP A 107 -4.58 3.90 9.07
N GLU A 108 -3.51 3.23 9.49
CA GLU A 108 -2.13 3.61 9.18
C GLU A 108 -1.26 2.40 8.83
N VAL A 109 -0.73 2.38 7.60
CA VAL A 109 0.18 1.34 7.10
C VAL A 109 1.56 1.94 6.84
N LYS A 110 2.59 1.34 7.44
CA LYS A 110 3.99 1.65 7.14
C LYS A 110 4.69 0.41 6.60
N VAL A 111 5.33 0.54 5.44
CA VAL A 111 6.20 -0.51 4.88
C VAL A 111 7.60 0.06 4.72
N ARG A 112 8.59 -0.58 5.36
CA ARG A 112 9.95 -0.03 5.46
C ARG A 112 11.05 -1.06 5.25
N ASP A 113 12.07 -0.66 4.50
CA ASP A 113 13.29 -1.46 4.29
C ASP A 113 13.02 -2.84 3.62
N VAL A 114 11.81 -3.08 3.10
CA VAL A 114 11.36 -4.38 2.58
C VAL A 114 11.88 -4.62 1.17
N VAL A 115 12.39 -5.83 0.93
CA VAL A 115 12.80 -6.32 -0.39
C VAL A 115 11.96 -7.54 -0.76
N LEU A 116 11.17 -7.38 -1.83
CA LEU A 116 10.35 -8.40 -2.50
C LEU A 116 10.87 -8.58 -3.93
N ASP A 117 12.04 -9.22 -4.09
CA ASP A 117 12.71 -9.39 -5.38
C ASP A 117 12.98 -10.84 -5.80
N ASN A 118 12.49 -11.78 -5.01
CA ASN A 118 12.76 -13.21 -5.15
C ASN A 118 12.07 -13.82 -6.39
N PHE A 119 10.90 -13.31 -6.78
CA PHE A 119 10.11 -13.89 -7.86
C PHE A 119 9.59 -12.83 -8.82
N VAL A 120 9.20 -13.27 -10.01
CA VAL A 120 8.76 -12.39 -11.10
C VAL A 120 7.47 -11.64 -10.81
N PHE A 121 6.65 -12.11 -9.87
CA PHE A 121 5.36 -11.51 -9.50
C PHE A 121 5.32 -11.16 -8.00
N SER A 122 6.45 -10.70 -7.47
CA SER A 122 6.56 -10.31 -6.06
C SER A 122 6.00 -8.90 -5.91
N ASP A 123 4.82 -8.80 -5.30
CA ASP A 123 3.99 -7.60 -5.20
C ASP A 123 3.88 -7.06 -3.77
N LEU A 124 3.61 -5.77 -3.67
CA LEU A 124 3.08 -5.14 -2.47
C LEU A 124 1.72 -4.51 -2.75
N SER A 125 0.67 -5.08 -2.16
CA SER A 125 -0.69 -4.55 -2.23
C SER A 125 -1.13 -4.01 -0.87
N ILE A 126 -1.68 -2.80 -0.85
CA ILE A 126 -2.26 -2.15 0.33
C ILE A 126 -3.66 -1.66 -0.05
N ASP A 127 -4.66 -2.26 0.57
CA ASP A 127 -6.06 -1.87 0.45
C ASP A 127 -6.52 -1.27 1.77
N THR A 128 -6.85 0.02 1.78
CA THR A 128 -7.31 0.68 3.00
C THR A 128 -8.82 0.55 3.22
N GLU A 129 -9.55 -0.16 2.33
CA GLU A 129 -10.98 -0.53 2.37
C GLU A 129 -12.02 0.56 2.73
N GLY A 130 -11.61 1.81 3.00
CA GLY A 130 -12.40 3.05 3.10
C GLY A 130 -13.81 2.87 3.66
N GLY A 131 -13.99 3.02 4.97
CA GLY A 131 -15.32 3.07 5.55
C GLY A 131 -16.14 4.26 5.02
N ASN A 132 -17.48 4.21 5.14
CA ASN A 132 -18.38 5.31 4.76
C ASN A 132 -18.29 6.55 5.70
N ARG A 133 -17.14 6.82 6.33
CA ARG A 133 -16.99 7.82 7.39
C ARG A 133 -15.92 8.86 7.01
N ASP A 134 -15.88 9.95 7.77
CA ASP A 134 -14.84 10.99 7.67
C ASP A 134 -13.51 10.53 8.32
N ASP A 135 -13.13 9.27 8.11
CA ASP A 135 -11.83 8.73 8.54
C ASP A 135 -10.70 9.22 7.63
N SER A 136 -9.47 8.93 8.03
CA SER A 136 -8.29 9.35 7.31
C SER A 136 -7.21 8.29 7.37
N GLU A 137 -6.91 7.74 6.19
CA GLU A 137 -5.99 6.63 6.02
C GLU A 137 -4.59 7.16 5.70
N VAL A 138 -3.57 6.52 6.25
CA VAL A 138 -2.18 6.91 6.03
C VAL A 138 -1.39 5.71 5.54
N VAL A 139 -0.86 5.79 4.32
CA VAL A 139 0.02 4.77 3.75
C VAL A 139 1.39 5.37 3.52
N SER A 140 2.44 4.74 4.06
CA SER A 140 3.83 5.17 3.91
C SER A 140 4.72 4.00 3.52
N ILE A 141 5.26 4.05 2.31
CA ILE A 141 6.24 3.10 1.77
C ILE A 141 7.60 3.79 1.71
N ASN A 142 8.61 3.24 2.37
CA ASN A 142 9.93 3.86 2.49
C ASN A 142 11.06 2.86 2.33
N ASN A 143 11.98 3.12 1.40
CA ASN A 143 13.15 2.27 1.17
C ASN A 143 12.74 0.83 0.84
N VAL A 144 11.82 0.67 -0.11
CA VAL A 144 11.26 -0.62 -0.50
C VAL A 144 11.72 -1.00 -1.91
N ILE A 145 12.00 -2.28 -2.13
CA ILE A 145 12.26 -2.85 -3.46
C ILE A 145 11.18 -3.90 -3.72
N VAL A 146 10.46 -3.75 -4.82
CA VAL A 146 9.44 -4.68 -5.29
C VAL A 146 9.78 -5.01 -6.74
N ARG A 147 9.66 -6.28 -7.10
CA ARG A 147 10.07 -6.74 -8.43
C ARG A 147 8.97 -6.61 -9.46
N ASP A 148 7.72 -6.74 -9.06
CA ASP A 148 6.57 -6.58 -9.95
C ASP A 148 5.86 -5.27 -9.58
N ASP A 149 4.73 -5.30 -8.87
CA ASP A 149 3.91 -4.11 -8.66
C ASP A 149 3.79 -3.62 -7.21
N ILE A 150 3.57 -2.31 -7.08
CA ILE A 150 2.98 -1.71 -5.88
C ILE A 150 1.58 -1.17 -6.19
N TRP A 151 0.59 -1.65 -5.43
CA TRP A 151 -0.78 -1.16 -5.49
C TRP A 151 -1.21 -0.57 -4.15
N ILE A 152 -1.72 0.67 -4.18
CA ILE A 152 -2.44 1.30 -3.07
C ILE A 152 -3.86 1.60 -3.53
N THR A 153 -4.85 0.99 -2.88
CA THR A 153 -6.26 1.20 -3.17
C THR A 153 -7.02 1.66 -1.95
N ALA A 154 -8.00 2.54 -2.15
CA ALA A 154 -9.02 2.88 -1.16
C ALA A 154 -10.41 2.65 -1.74
N ASP A 155 -11.46 2.68 -0.90
CA ASP A 155 -12.82 2.51 -1.39
C ASP A 155 -13.16 3.63 -2.40
N PRO A 156 -13.54 3.29 -3.64
CA PRO A 156 -13.88 4.23 -4.70
C PRO A 156 -15.04 5.20 -4.40
N THR A 157 -15.81 4.93 -3.34
CA THR A 157 -17.02 5.65 -2.93
C THR A 157 -16.89 6.33 -1.57
N ALA A 158 -15.82 6.01 -0.81
CA ALA A 158 -15.55 6.67 0.46
C ALA A 158 -15.17 8.14 0.25
N GLN A 159 -15.58 8.98 1.20
CA GLN A 159 -15.18 10.40 1.26
C GLN A 159 -14.00 10.60 2.24
N SER A 160 -13.38 9.52 2.68
CA SER A 160 -12.24 9.53 3.58
C SER A 160 -11.01 10.14 2.90
N ASN A 161 -10.18 10.85 3.66
CA ASN A 161 -8.99 11.48 3.12
C ASN A 161 -7.80 10.53 3.23
N VAL A 162 -7.22 10.13 2.12
CA VAL A 162 -6.07 9.22 2.10
C VAL A 162 -4.78 9.99 1.88
N ARG A 163 -3.78 9.73 2.73
CA ARG A 163 -2.40 10.18 2.51
C ARG A 163 -1.51 9.02 2.11
N ALA A 164 -1.17 8.93 0.83
CA ALA A 164 -0.24 7.94 0.29
C ALA A 164 1.13 8.55 0.04
N THR A 165 2.17 8.00 0.65
CA THR A 165 3.57 8.46 0.51
C THR A 165 4.48 7.31 0.13
N ILE A 166 5.18 7.43 -1.00
CA ILE A 166 6.18 6.46 -1.48
C ILE A 166 7.52 7.18 -1.61
N ILE A 167 8.54 6.71 -0.89
CA ILE A 167 9.85 7.36 -0.82
C ILE A 167 10.97 6.34 -1.02
N SER A 168 11.95 6.67 -1.86
CA SER A 168 13.16 5.85 -2.06
C SER A 168 12.82 4.41 -2.44
N THR A 169 11.88 4.22 -3.35
CA THR A 169 11.32 2.90 -3.69
C THR A 169 11.66 2.52 -5.13
N LYS A 170 12.03 1.26 -5.36
CA LYS A 170 12.26 0.71 -6.70
C LYS A 170 11.24 -0.38 -6.97
N VAL A 171 10.50 -0.21 -8.05
CA VAL A 171 9.50 -1.14 -8.55
C VAL A 171 9.95 -1.60 -9.94
N GLY A 172 9.76 -2.88 -10.24
CA GLY A 172 10.21 -3.45 -11.51
C GLY A 172 9.20 -3.24 -12.63
N ASP A 173 7.91 -3.29 -12.30
CA ASP A 173 6.79 -2.95 -13.18
C ASP A 173 6.11 -1.69 -12.61
N ASP A 174 4.88 -1.74 -12.09
CA ASP A 174 4.07 -0.52 -11.91
C ASP A 174 3.90 -0.04 -10.46
N ILE A 175 3.77 1.27 -10.31
CA ILE A 175 3.19 1.88 -9.11
C ILE A 175 1.79 2.38 -9.46
N GLY A 176 0.78 1.74 -8.88
CA GLY A 176 -0.61 2.16 -8.98
C GLY A 176 -1.17 2.69 -7.66
N ILE A 177 -1.79 3.87 -7.70
CA ILE A 177 -2.48 4.49 -6.58
C ILE A 177 -3.87 4.88 -7.05
N ALA A 178 -4.91 4.28 -6.46
CA ALA A 178 -6.30 4.55 -6.80
C ALA A 178 -7.10 4.82 -5.52
N LEU A 179 -7.51 6.07 -5.33
CA LEU A 179 -8.14 6.56 -4.11
C LEU A 179 -9.64 6.88 -4.32
N GLY A 180 -10.28 7.33 -3.24
CA GLY A 180 -11.71 7.52 -3.09
C GLY A 180 -12.20 8.87 -3.63
N ALA A 181 -13.17 9.49 -2.98
CA ALA A 181 -13.70 10.82 -3.33
C ALA A 181 -13.42 11.88 -2.22
N GLY A 182 -12.49 11.58 -1.31
CA GLY A 182 -12.02 12.50 -0.28
C GLY A 182 -10.90 13.42 -0.77
N SER A 183 -10.50 14.39 0.04
CA SER A 183 -9.36 15.27 -0.30
C SER A 183 -8.04 14.57 -0.02
N ASP A 184 -7.50 13.94 -1.04
CA ASP A 184 -6.38 13.02 -0.97
C ASP A 184 -5.03 13.72 -1.12
N ALA A 185 -3.99 13.08 -0.59
CA ALA A 185 -2.61 13.55 -0.69
C ALA A 185 -1.68 12.43 -1.11
N VAL A 186 -1.20 12.49 -2.35
CA VAL A 186 -0.25 11.52 -2.92
C VAL A 186 1.12 12.15 -3.09
N THR A 187 2.15 11.49 -2.58
CA THR A 187 3.53 11.94 -2.72
C THR A 187 4.43 10.77 -3.10
N VAL A 188 5.09 10.87 -4.26
CA VAL A 188 6.07 9.89 -4.72
C VAL A 188 7.42 10.59 -4.91
N ILE A 189 8.43 10.17 -4.15
CA ILE A 189 9.74 10.82 -4.08
C ILE A 189 10.86 9.82 -4.31
N ASN A 190 11.86 10.18 -5.11
CA ASN A 190 13.09 9.40 -5.28
C ASN A 190 12.81 7.93 -5.61
N SER A 191 11.83 7.68 -6.49
CA SER A 191 11.32 6.34 -6.77
C SER A 191 11.30 6.05 -8.26
N SER A 192 11.37 4.77 -8.64
CA SER A 192 11.35 4.34 -10.05
C SER A 192 10.46 3.13 -10.29
N ALA A 193 9.82 3.10 -11.46
CA ALA A 193 8.88 2.07 -11.94
C ALA A 193 8.86 2.06 -13.48
N ASP A 194 8.20 1.09 -14.12
CA ASP A 194 7.86 1.14 -15.54
C ASP A 194 6.79 2.22 -15.77
N ASP A 195 5.61 2.06 -15.15
CA ASP A 195 4.58 3.11 -15.04
C ASP A 195 4.37 3.60 -13.60
N ILE A 196 3.92 4.85 -13.48
CA ILE A 196 3.35 5.38 -12.24
C ILE A 196 1.98 5.97 -12.57
N SER A 197 0.93 5.43 -11.96
CA SER A 197 -0.46 5.84 -12.19
C SER A 197 -1.10 6.29 -10.87
N VAL A 198 -1.59 7.53 -10.83
CA VAL A 198 -2.34 8.08 -9.69
C VAL A 198 -3.75 8.47 -10.12
N ARG A 199 -4.76 8.03 -9.37
CA ARG A 199 -6.17 8.42 -9.53
C ARG A 199 -6.77 8.80 -8.18
N THR A 200 -7.25 10.03 -8.03
CA THR A 200 -7.85 10.53 -6.78
C THR A 200 -9.35 10.82 -6.89
N ARG A 201 -9.92 10.78 -8.10
CA ARG A 201 -11.35 10.86 -8.45
C ARG A 201 -12.10 12.12 -8.04
N GLY A 202 -12.16 12.50 -6.78
CA GLY A 202 -12.88 13.70 -6.37
C GLY A 202 -12.50 14.13 -4.98
N GLY A 203 -12.78 15.38 -4.63
CA GLY A 203 -12.15 16.02 -3.47
C GLY A 203 -11.13 17.05 -3.94
N ASN A 204 -10.54 17.83 -3.02
CA ASN A 204 -9.46 18.74 -3.41
C ASN A 204 -8.11 18.04 -3.18
N ASP A 205 -7.55 17.50 -4.24
CA ASP A 205 -6.44 16.56 -4.17
C ASP A 205 -5.09 17.24 -4.35
N THR A 206 -4.07 16.66 -3.72
CA THR A 206 -2.68 17.08 -3.93
C THR A 206 -1.83 15.91 -4.34
N VAL A 207 -1.29 15.97 -5.56
CA VAL A 207 -0.36 14.97 -6.10
C VAL A 207 1.01 15.60 -6.32
N ASN A 208 2.05 14.96 -5.79
CA ASN A 208 3.42 15.46 -5.89
C ASN A 208 4.39 14.36 -6.31
N PHE A 209 4.98 14.51 -7.49
CA PHE A 209 6.09 13.70 -7.97
C PHE A 209 7.40 14.48 -7.81
N SER A 210 8.39 13.91 -7.12
CA SER A 210 9.70 14.56 -6.96
C SER A 210 10.85 13.59 -7.16
N THR A 211 11.75 13.88 -8.08
CA THR A 211 12.91 13.01 -8.36
C THR A 211 12.47 11.59 -8.71
N THR A 212 11.37 11.42 -9.45
CA THR A 212 10.91 10.10 -9.89
C THR A 212 11.45 9.76 -11.27
N LYS A 213 11.64 8.47 -11.54
CA LYS A 213 12.08 7.95 -12.84
C LYS A 213 11.12 6.87 -13.32
N VAL A 214 10.33 7.21 -14.32
CA VAL A 214 9.33 6.33 -14.92
C VAL A 214 9.83 5.94 -16.30
N ALA A 215 9.80 4.65 -16.64
CA ALA A 215 10.36 4.22 -17.92
C ALA A 215 9.39 4.49 -19.08
N ASP A 216 8.09 4.24 -18.90
CA ASP A 216 7.05 4.53 -19.88
C ASP A 216 6.14 5.69 -19.42
N LEU A 217 5.08 5.46 -18.66
CA LEU A 217 4.00 6.42 -18.43
C LEU A 217 3.94 6.95 -16.99
N LEU A 218 4.09 8.27 -16.84
CA LEU A 218 3.71 8.99 -15.63
C LEU A 218 2.30 9.59 -15.78
N PHE A 219 1.32 8.99 -15.11
CA PHE A 219 -0.10 9.31 -15.23
C PHE A 219 -0.68 9.88 -13.91
N ALA A 220 -1.48 10.94 -14.02
CA ALA A 220 -2.30 11.45 -12.92
C ALA A 220 -3.67 11.92 -13.43
N ASP A 221 -4.74 11.46 -12.78
CA ASP A 221 -6.13 11.86 -13.02
C ASP A 221 -6.78 12.22 -11.68
N LEU A 222 -7.04 13.52 -11.49
CA LEU A 222 -7.38 14.07 -10.18
C LEU A 222 -8.90 14.11 -9.98
N GLY A 223 -9.63 14.41 -11.04
CA GLY A 223 -11.07 14.17 -11.12
C GLY A 223 -11.87 15.41 -10.74
N ASN A 224 -12.79 15.34 -9.79
CA ASN A 224 -13.65 16.49 -9.45
C ASN A 224 -13.12 17.25 -8.23
N GLY A 225 -12.75 18.51 -8.39
CA GLY A 225 -12.31 19.33 -7.27
C GLY A 225 -11.41 20.47 -7.70
N ASN A 226 -10.81 21.15 -6.73
CA ASN A 226 -9.76 22.12 -7.01
C ASN A 226 -8.41 21.48 -6.67
N ASP A 227 -7.78 20.89 -7.66
CA ASP A 227 -6.66 19.99 -7.43
C ASP A 227 -5.30 20.68 -7.61
N SER A 228 -4.25 20.02 -7.13
CA SER A 228 -2.88 20.49 -7.27
C SER A 228 -1.97 19.34 -7.67
N LEU A 229 -1.45 19.40 -8.89
CA LEU A 229 -0.38 18.52 -9.36
C LEU A 229 0.94 19.26 -9.41
N ARG A 230 1.97 18.68 -8.77
CA ARG A 230 3.34 19.18 -8.85
C ARG A 230 4.30 18.09 -9.33
N THR A 231 5.16 18.45 -10.27
CA THR A 231 6.28 17.61 -10.68
C THR A 231 7.60 18.36 -10.50
N ILE A 232 8.56 17.75 -9.82
CA ILE A 232 9.89 18.32 -9.57
C ILE A 232 10.93 17.32 -10.02
N ARG A 233 11.82 17.70 -10.94
CA ARG A 233 12.99 16.86 -11.33
C ARG A 233 12.64 15.41 -11.65
N SER A 234 11.51 15.17 -12.30
CA SER A 234 11.00 13.83 -12.58
C SER A 234 11.12 13.52 -14.07
N GLU A 235 11.46 12.28 -14.41
CA GLU A 235 11.67 11.77 -15.77
C GLU A 235 10.61 10.71 -16.09
N ALA A 236 10.06 10.76 -17.31
CA ALA A 236 9.16 9.72 -17.83
C ALA A 236 9.36 9.55 -19.34
N GLY A 237 9.02 8.38 -19.89
CA GLY A 237 8.95 8.20 -21.34
C GLY A 237 7.82 9.04 -21.96
N ARG A 238 6.68 9.09 -21.27
CA ARG A 238 5.46 9.83 -21.56
C ARG A 238 4.84 10.31 -20.25
N ALA A 239 4.05 11.36 -20.31
CA ALA A 239 3.15 11.69 -19.22
C ALA A 239 1.76 11.99 -19.72
N SER A 240 0.79 11.90 -18.81
CA SER A 240 -0.59 12.32 -19.05
C SER A 240 -1.17 12.80 -17.73
N PHE A 241 -1.57 14.07 -17.71
CA PHE A 241 -2.10 14.72 -16.53
C PHE A 241 -3.49 15.28 -16.82
N ASN A 242 -4.45 14.95 -15.98
CA ASN A 242 -5.80 15.47 -16.06
C ASN A 242 -6.23 16.01 -14.70
N GLY A 243 -6.48 17.31 -14.60
CA GLY A 243 -7.09 17.89 -13.39
C GLY A 243 -8.55 17.45 -13.25
N GLY A 244 -9.27 17.37 -14.36
CA GLY A 244 -10.68 16.99 -14.39
C GLY A 244 -11.61 18.23 -14.33
N ASP A 245 -12.60 18.20 -13.44
CA ASP A 245 -13.58 19.27 -13.27
C ASP A 245 -13.21 20.15 -12.06
N GLY A 246 -13.03 21.45 -12.27
CA GLY A 246 -12.86 22.45 -11.21
C GLY A 246 -11.74 23.44 -11.54
N PHE A 247 -11.12 24.03 -10.51
CA PHE A 247 -9.97 24.94 -10.67
C PHE A 247 -8.70 24.25 -10.19
N ASP A 248 -7.91 23.75 -11.13
CA ASP A 248 -6.78 22.86 -10.91
C ASP A 248 -5.45 23.56 -11.18
N THR A 249 -4.44 23.26 -10.38
CA THR A 249 -3.13 23.90 -10.50
C THR A 249 -2.06 22.89 -10.90
N LEU A 250 -1.22 23.29 -11.85
CA LEU A 250 -0.07 22.52 -12.32
C LEU A 250 1.24 23.29 -12.08
N ASP A 251 2.10 22.77 -11.21
CA ASP A 251 3.45 23.31 -10.95
C ASP A 251 4.52 22.34 -11.51
N LEU A 252 5.25 22.80 -12.53
CA LEU A 252 6.27 22.03 -13.23
C LEU A 252 7.65 22.63 -12.99
N ARG A 253 8.50 21.94 -12.23
CA ARG A 253 9.87 22.39 -11.94
C ARG A 253 10.89 21.38 -12.44
N PHE A 254 11.38 21.61 -13.66
CA PHE A 254 12.48 20.86 -14.22
C PHE A 254 13.80 21.36 -13.62
N GLY A 255 14.55 20.48 -12.97
CA GLY A 255 15.89 20.81 -12.48
C GLY A 255 16.93 19.99 -13.21
N GLY A 256 17.84 20.66 -13.91
CA GLY A 256 18.98 20.04 -14.60
C GLY A 256 18.73 19.71 -16.07
N THR A 257 19.80 19.35 -16.78
CA THR A 257 19.84 18.92 -18.19
C THR A 257 19.22 17.53 -18.39
N THR A 258 18.20 17.17 -17.62
CA THR A 258 17.50 15.90 -17.79
C THR A 258 16.57 16.06 -18.98
N ASN A 259 16.83 15.28 -20.03
CA ASN A 259 15.97 15.18 -21.20
C ASN A 259 14.63 14.59 -20.73
N ASN A 260 13.67 15.43 -20.36
CA ASN A 260 12.29 14.99 -20.34
C ASN A 260 11.98 14.54 -21.76
N ASN A 261 11.66 13.27 -21.93
CA ASN A 261 11.34 12.72 -23.25
C ASN A 261 9.93 13.12 -23.70
N PHE A 262 9.22 13.93 -22.90
CA PHE A 262 7.88 14.43 -23.14
C PHE A 262 7.76 15.93 -22.82
N ASP A 263 6.76 16.56 -23.44
CA ASP A 263 6.32 17.92 -23.11
C ASP A 263 5.16 17.85 -22.09
N PRO A 264 5.39 18.15 -20.81
CA PRO A 264 4.37 18.09 -19.77
C PRO A 264 3.23 19.08 -19.97
N ILE A 265 3.45 20.19 -20.70
CA ILE A 265 2.40 21.18 -20.98
C ILE A 265 1.46 20.66 -22.06
N ALA A 266 2.01 19.99 -23.08
CA ALA A 266 1.20 19.34 -24.11
C ALA A 266 0.48 18.08 -23.60
N SER A 267 0.98 17.50 -22.49
CA SER A 267 0.46 16.29 -21.87
C SER A 267 -0.59 16.55 -20.79
N SER A 268 -0.87 17.82 -20.48
CA SER A 268 -1.82 18.20 -19.45
C SER A 268 -3.14 18.73 -20.02
N ALA A 269 -4.24 18.32 -19.40
CA ALA A 269 -5.59 18.79 -19.65
C ALA A 269 -6.22 19.26 -18.33
N SER A 270 -7.15 20.22 -18.41
CA SER A 270 -7.85 20.79 -17.24
C SER A 270 -6.90 21.28 -16.16
N PHE A 271 -6.01 22.23 -16.48
CA PHE A 271 -5.21 22.92 -15.48
C PHE A 271 -5.11 24.41 -15.78
N GLU A 272 -5.31 25.22 -14.75
CA GLU A 272 -4.91 26.61 -14.69
C GLU A 272 -3.39 26.66 -14.59
N ARG A 273 -2.76 27.32 -15.57
CA ARG A 273 -1.30 27.50 -15.56
C ARG A 273 -0.90 28.43 -14.42
N SER A 274 -0.21 27.88 -13.43
CA SER A 274 0.51 28.68 -12.43
C SER A 274 1.81 29.18 -13.06
N LEU A 275 1.80 30.42 -13.57
CA LEU A 275 3.02 31.11 -13.98
C LEU A 275 3.81 31.51 -12.73
N VAL A 276 4.91 30.82 -12.42
CA VAL A 276 5.91 31.24 -11.43
C VAL A 276 7.29 31.25 -12.05
#